data_AF-A0A2E7RSX2-F1
#
_entry.id   AF-A0A2E7RSX2-F1
#
_cell.length_a   1.000
_cell.length_b   1.000
_cell.length_c   1.000
_cell.angle_alpha   90.00
_cell.angle_beta   90.00
_cell.angle_gamma   90.00
#
_symmetry.space_group_name_H-M   'P 1'
#
loop_
_entity.id
_entity.type
_entity.pdbx_description
1 polymer ?
#
loop_
_entity_poly.entity_id
_entity_poly.type
_entity_poly.pdbx_seq_one_letter_code
_entity_poly.pdbx_strand_id
1 'polypeptide(L)'
;MILGFTIVISVIIISVGTGYAYALDYTYPTINQRLTEIPTYCAVESISNKIESSEMDEMIQKSEIAVNTWKQKLQNSEPTNKEFWDMKFKKISKNESVSEDCTITILFRDDPEFSGSLLSKTLGAFMRNTIFIYYANQESVYGDKWMDGILKTIMHEMGHTFGLGHYTTDDNDVNNKIATRDESPPSIMFAPAHINPDVRKITDLDVSQVRSIYGSYGFHAFSEQRPSEIIIENPTLPLDPEYPFEFTKISENTVKLFRHQDTLLKITGQVNNDLYMQGHHVFILITNPDLSTQVLKITPTRDGFFETFVNFNYKSLPGKYSMEFAYFEKIDESKNLTFEVEQTDIPLPSEIENLNILSVNNDAEQFFEMGLYADAIKNYKIVIKNSNSVIEPLYLNALNKIGLALIELRDYEKSLSYFEQVYEINPDYPDIEKNLENSKLLIFANGTPIEEKTELSVPGWIKSAAGWWISNQATDGVFIEALEYMQNKGMIGNYEFSNYSQSFVPGWIKQIVSWWVDGRVSDEEFLKTIDYLSEKGIIVI
;
A
#
# COMPACT_ATOMS: atom_id res chain seq x y z
N MET A 1 36.90 53.99 25.98
CA MET A 1 36.96 52.54 25.80
C MET A 1 35.60 52.12 25.25
N ILE A 2 35.49 52.10 23.92
CA ILE A 2 34.24 51.86 23.19
C ILE A 2 34.14 50.33 23.04
N LEU A 3 33.22 49.68 23.75
CA LEU A 3 32.91 48.27 23.52
C LEU A 3 31.95 48.19 22.33
N GLY A 4 32.46 47.70 21.20
CA GLY A 4 31.68 47.35 20.03
C GLY A 4 30.88 46.07 20.29
N PHE A 5 29.56 46.15 20.13
CA PHE A 5 28.69 44.99 20.04
C PHE A 5 28.78 44.41 18.63
N THR A 6 29.43 43.26 18.49
CA THR A 6 29.36 42.43 17.28
C THR A 6 28.03 41.71 17.26
N ILE A 7 27.13 42.17 16.38
CA ILE A 7 25.87 41.49 16.06
C ILE A 7 26.22 40.28 15.19
N VAL A 8 26.11 39.08 15.74
CA VAL A 8 26.15 37.83 14.98
C VAL A 8 24.79 37.67 14.31
N ILE A 9 24.71 38.04 13.03
CA ILE A 9 23.56 37.73 12.18
C ILE A 9 23.69 36.26 11.80
N SER A 10 23.02 35.38 12.54
CA SER A 10 22.78 34.00 12.12
C SER A 10 21.86 34.04 10.91
N VAL A 11 22.45 33.97 9.71
CA VAL A 11 21.70 33.68 8.48
C VAL A 11 21.18 32.27 8.63
N ILE A 12 19.90 32.14 8.97
CA ILE A 12 19.17 30.89 8.80
C ILE A 12 19.11 30.66 7.29
N ILE A 13 20.04 29.86 6.78
CA ILE A 13 19.90 29.24 5.48
C ILE A 13 18.74 28.26 5.65
N ILE A 14 17.54 28.69 5.30
CA ILE A 14 16.44 27.78 5.03
C ILE A 14 16.90 27.03 3.78
N SER A 15 17.53 25.87 3.97
CA SER A 15 17.70 24.91 2.88
C SER A 15 16.30 24.47 2.51
N VAL A 16 15.74 25.09 1.48
CA VAL A 16 14.61 24.51 0.76
C VAL A 16 15.18 23.21 0.22
N GLY A 17 14.86 22.10 0.87
CA GLY A 17 15.31 20.78 0.42
C GLY A 17 14.76 20.60 -0.98
N THR A 18 15.61 20.68 -1.99
CA THR A 18 15.29 20.22 -3.33
C THR A 18 15.02 18.73 -3.19
N GLY A 19 13.74 18.34 -3.18
CA GLY A 19 13.36 16.95 -3.14
C GLY A 19 13.91 16.27 -4.38
N TYR A 20 14.91 15.42 -4.22
CA TYR A 20 15.37 14.56 -5.31
C TYR A 20 14.24 13.60 -5.67
N ALA A 21 14.00 13.42 -6.98
CA ALA A 21 13.33 12.23 -7.47
C ALA A 21 14.31 11.07 -7.35
N TYR A 22 14.40 10.52 -6.15
CA TYR A 22 14.90 9.18 -5.97
C TYR A 22 13.95 8.26 -6.74
N ALA A 23 14.47 7.44 -7.64
CA ALA A 23 13.97 6.07 -7.69
C ALA A 23 14.35 5.49 -6.32
N LEU A 24 13.53 5.76 -5.30
CA LEU A 24 13.65 5.04 -4.04
C LEU A 24 13.43 3.58 -4.44
N ASP A 25 14.42 2.74 -4.13
CA ASP A 25 14.24 1.38 -3.68
C ASP A 25 12.87 0.80 -4.10
N TYR A 26 12.89 -0.05 -5.13
CA TYR A 26 11.77 -0.88 -5.58
C TYR A 26 10.77 -0.20 -6.52
N THR A 27 11.23 0.25 -7.69
CA THR A 27 10.38 0.09 -8.89
C THR A 27 10.28 -1.40 -9.21
N TYR A 28 9.27 -1.81 -9.95
CA TYR A 28 9.01 -3.20 -10.36
C TYR A 28 9.49 -3.40 -11.82
N PRO A 29 10.76 -3.13 -12.19
CA PRO A 29 11.20 -3.29 -13.56
C PRO A 29 11.23 -4.78 -13.91
N THR A 30 11.11 -5.08 -15.19
CA THR A 30 11.10 -6.44 -15.74
C THR A 30 12.41 -6.74 -16.45
N ILE A 31 13.52 -6.97 -15.72
CA ILE A 31 14.82 -7.21 -16.40
C ILE A 31 14.87 -8.57 -17.15
N ASN A 32 13.88 -9.43 -16.90
CA ASN A 32 13.61 -10.65 -17.65
C ASN A 32 12.76 -10.43 -18.93
N GLN A 33 12.29 -9.19 -19.20
CA GLN A 33 11.56 -8.85 -20.43
C GLN A 33 12.41 -9.19 -21.65
N ARG A 34 11.78 -9.82 -22.65
CA ARG A 34 12.40 -10.08 -23.97
C ARG A 34 11.43 -9.68 -25.07
N LEU A 35 11.92 -8.86 -25.99
CA LEU A 35 11.19 -8.59 -27.23
C LEU A 35 11.33 -9.80 -28.16
N THR A 36 10.21 -10.27 -28.68
CA THR A 36 10.14 -11.45 -29.56
C THR A 36 10.10 -11.08 -31.04
N GLU A 37 10.04 -9.79 -31.36
CA GLU A 37 10.04 -9.25 -32.72
C GLU A 37 10.49 -7.78 -32.73
N ILE A 38 10.62 -7.21 -33.93
CA ILE A 38 10.92 -5.79 -34.13
C ILE A 38 9.83 -4.94 -33.47
N PRO A 39 10.16 -4.15 -32.43
CA PRO A 39 9.15 -3.47 -31.63
C PRO A 39 8.57 -2.24 -32.36
N THR A 40 7.26 -2.07 -32.24
CA THR A 40 6.57 -0.81 -32.54
C THR A 40 6.24 -0.08 -31.24
N TYR A 41 6.77 1.13 -31.09
CA TYR A 41 6.47 2.03 -29.98
C TYR A 41 5.34 2.97 -30.36
N CYS A 42 4.24 2.89 -29.63
CA CYS A 42 3.05 3.69 -29.87
C CYS A 42 2.88 4.73 -28.77
N ALA A 43 3.05 6.02 -29.10
CA ALA A 43 2.81 7.10 -28.15
C ALA A 43 1.38 7.61 -28.31
N VAL A 44 0.62 7.59 -27.21
CA VAL A 44 -0.80 7.94 -27.19
C VAL A 44 -0.97 9.36 -26.67
N GLU A 45 -1.70 10.20 -27.40
CA GLU A 45 -2.10 11.52 -26.91
C GLU A 45 -2.94 11.38 -25.62
N SER A 46 -2.57 12.14 -24.58
CA SER A 46 -3.31 12.10 -23.32
C SER A 46 -4.72 12.70 -23.49
N ILE A 47 -5.67 12.15 -22.74
CA ILE A 47 -7.06 12.64 -22.67
C ILE A 47 -7.17 13.82 -21.65
N SER A 48 -6.10 14.10 -20.90
CA SER A 48 -6.06 15.15 -19.90
C SER A 48 -6.21 16.55 -20.52
N ASN A 49 -7.16 17.34 -20.00
CA ASN A 49 -7.35 18.73 -20.39
C ASN A 49 -6.34 19.69 -19.73
N LYS A 50 -5.41 19.18 -18.92
CA LYS A 50 -4.43 19.99 -18.16
C LYS A 50 -3.19 20.36 -18.97
N ILE A 51 -2.94 19.69 -20.10
CA ILE A 51 -1.79 19.94 -20.97
C ILE A 51 -2.25 20.69 -22.23
N GLU A 52 -1.47 21.66 -22.69
CA GLU A 52 -1.73 22.33 -23.96
C GLU A 52 -1.43 21.42 -25.17
N SER A 53 -2.18 21.58 -26.27
CA SER A 53 -1.97 20.76 -27.48
C SER A 53 -0.53 20.80 -28.00
N SER A 54 0.14 21.96 -27.93
CA SER A 54 1.53 22.11 -28.36
C SER A 54 2.52 21.35 -27.48
N GLU A 55 2.28 21.31 -26.18
CA GLU A 55 3.10 20.56 -25.23
C GLU A 55 2.92 19.06 -25.45
N MET A 56 1.68 18.60 -25.67
CA MET A 56 1.41 17.20 -26.02
C MET A 56 2.12 16.81 -27.33
N ASP A 57 2.06 17.66 -28.36
CA ASP A 57 2.76 17.40 -29.62
C ASP A 57 4.28 17.34 -29.42
N GLU A 58 4.85 18.19 -28.56
CA GLU A 58 6.27 18.10 -28.21
C GLU A 58 6.59 16.78 -27.49
N MET A 59 5.79 16.35 -26.52
CA MET A 59 6.01 15.08 -25.80
C MET A 59 5.96 13.86 -26.73
N ILE A 60 5.03 13.87 -27.70
CA ILE A 60 4.97 12.85 -28.76
C ILE A 60 6.24 12.89 -29.63
N GLN A 61 6.72 14.08 -30.02
CA GLN A 61 7.98 14.22 -30.77
C GLN A 61 9.19 13.73 -29.96
N LYS A 62 9.26 14.03 -28.66
CA LYS A 62 10.33 13.51 -27.78
C LYS A 62 10.30 11.97 -27.73
N SER A 63 9.11 11.36 -27.76
CA SER A 63 8.97 9.90 -27.84
C SER A 63 9.57 9.32 -29.12
N GLU A 64 9.28 9.93 -30.27
CA GLU A 64 9.86 9.53 -31.55
C GLU A 64 11.39 9.69 -31.55
N ILE A 65 11.90 10.80 -31.00
CA ILE A 65 13.35 11.04 -30.86
C ILE A 65 14.00 9.96 -30.00
N ALA A 66 13.37 9.56 -28.88
CA ALA A 66 13.89 8.50 -28.02
C ALA A 66 14.01 7.16 -28.77
N VAL A 67 12.96 6.76 -29.50
CA VAL A 67 12.94 5.55 -30.33
C VAL A 67 14.05 5.57 -31.37
N ASN A 68 14.15 6.65 -32.13
CA ASN A 68 15.17 6.79 -33.18
C ASN A 68 16.60 6.82 -32.61
N THR A 69 16.80 7.39 -31.42
CA THR A 69 18.13 7.43 -30.78
C THR A 69 18.59 6.03 -30.36
N TRP A 70 17.72 5.24 -29.72
CA TRP A 70 18.03 3.85 -29.36
C TRP A 70 18.29 3.00 -30.60
N LYS A 71 17.40 3.08 -31.59
CA LYS A 71 17.55 2.43 -32.90
C LYS A 71 18.92 2.71 -33.51
N GLN A 72 19.28 3.99 -33.64
CA GLN A 72 20.55 4.38 -34.25
C GLN A 72 21.75 3.82 -33.47
N LYS A 73 21.72 3.86 -32.14
CA LYS A 73 22.82 3.33 -31.31
C LYS A 73 22.98 1.82 -31.45
N LEU A 74 21.88 1.07 -31.43
CA LEU A 74 21.91 -0.38 -31.61
C LEU A 74 22.36 -0.77 -33.02
N GLN A 75 21.84 -0.10 -34.06
CA GLN A 75 22.26 -0.31 -35.45
C GLN A 75 23.73 0.05 -35.70
N ASN A 76 24.24 1.10 -35.05
CA ASN A 76 25.66 1.45 -35.17
C ASN A 76 26.59 0.44 -34.49
N SER A 77 26.09 -0.27 -33.48
CA SER A 77 26.84 -1.34 -32.80
C SER A 77 26.86 -2.68 -33.55
N GLU A 78 26.06 -2.82 -34.61
CA GLU A 78 25.98 -4.01 -35.47
C GLU A 78 26.47 -3.69 -36.89
N PRO A 79 27.67 -4.12 -37.31
CA PRO A 79 28.15 -3.82 -38.66
C PRO A 79 27.43 -4.61 -39.75
N THR A 80 26.91 -5.81 -39.46
CA THR A 80 26.45 -6.77 -40.47
C THR A 80 24.93 -6.78 -40.63
N ASN A 81 24.17 -7.08 -39.57
CA ASN A 81 22.69 -7.24 -39.63
C ASN A 81 21.98 -6.09 -38.90
N LYS A 82 22.15 -4.86 -39.40
CA LYS A 82 21.57 -3.65 -38.79
C LYS A 82 20.04 -3.69 -38.70
N GLU A 83 19.41 -4.32 -39.67
CA GLU A 83 17.98 -4.50 -39.77
C GLU A 83 17.39 -5.32 -38.61
N PHE A 84 18.17 -6.19 -37.96
CA PHE A 84 17.70 -6.93 -36.77
C PHE A 84 17.52 -6.04 -35.53
N TRP A 85 18.03 -4.81 -35.60
CA TRP A 85 17.93 -3.78 -34.57
C TRP A 85 17.02 -2.63 -34.99
N ASP A 86 16.11 -2.90 -35.94
CA ASP A 86 15.11 -1.94 -36.35
C ASP A 86 14.09 -1.68 -35.22
N MET A 87 13.48 -0.50 -35.25
CA MET A 87 12.44 -0.10 -34.32
C MET A 87 11.49 0.85 -35.06
N LYS A 88 10.20 0.76 -34.74
CA LYS A 88 9.14 1.57 -35.34
C LYS A 88 8.52 2.51 -34.31
N PHE A 89 8.06 3.66 -34.78
CA PHE A 89 7.31 4.61 -33.97
C PHE A 89 5.95 4.90 -34.62
N LYS A 90 4.91 5.04 -33.80
CA LYS A 90 3.57 5.39 -34.23
C LYS A 90 2.94 6.38 -33.25
N LYS A 91 2.40 7.48 -33.76
CA LYS A 91 1.53 8.39 -32.99
C LYS A 91 0.11 7.83 -33.00
N ILE A 92 -0.52 7.73 -31.83
CA ILE A 92 -1.93 7.36 -31.67
C ILE A 92 -2.69 8.61 -31.19
N SER A 93 -3.71 9.01 -31.96
CA SER A 93 -4.51 10.18 -31.62
C SER A 93 -5.45 9.89 -30.45
N LYS A 94 -5.88 10.91 -29.69
CA LYS A 94 -6.71 10.71 -28.48
C LYS A 94 -8.03 9.91 -28.72
N ASN A 95 -8.53 9.91 -29.95
CA ASN A 95 -9.80 9.26 -30.33
C ASN A 95 -9.58 7.90 -31.01
N GLU A 96 -8.33 7.46 -31.15
CA GLU A 96 -7.96 6.22 -31.81
C GLU A 96 -7.64 5.15 -30.75
N SER A 97 -8.16 3.94 -30.94
CA SER A 97 -7.81 2.81 -30.10
C SER A 97 -6.38 2.35 -30.39
N VAL A 98 -5.64 1.96 -29.35
CA VAL A 98 -4.34 1.31 -29.52
C VAL A 98 -4.53 0.05 -30.35
N SER A 99 -3.79 -0.06 -31.44
CA SER A 99 -3.87 -1.15 -32.39
C SER A 99 -3.02 -2.35 -31.96
N GLU A 100 -3.38 -3.55 -32.41
CA GLU A 100 -2.70 -4.81 -32.04
C GLU A 100 -1.22 -4.87 -32.48
N ASP A 101 -0.79 -4.04 -33.43
CA ASP A 101 0.60 -3.93 -33.89
C ASP A 101 1.51 -3.11 -32.95
N CYS A 102 0.97 -2.54 -31.86
CA CYS A 102 1.73 -1.81 -30.86
C CYS A 102 2.38 -2.77 -29.85
N THR A 103 3.68 -3.00 -30.00
CA THR A 103 4.47 -3.83 -29.07
C THR A 103 4.65 -3.16 -27.72
N ILE A 104 4.97 -1.86 -27.71
CA ILE A 104 5.17 -1.06 -26.49
C ILE A 104 4.32 0.21 -26.59
N THR A 105 3.56 0.52 -25.54
CA THR A 105 2.73 1.74 -25.49
C THR A 105 3.39 2.78 -24.58
N ILE A 106 3.40 4.05 -24.99
CA ILE A 106 3.86 5.18 -24.18
C ILE A 106 2.65 6.03 -23.80
N LEU A 107 2.39 6.17 -22.51
CA LEU A 107 1.26 6.90 -21.93
C LEU A 107 1.74 8.05 -21.04
N PHE A 108 1.06 9.19 -21.14
CA PHE A 108 1.36 10.39 -20.36
C PHE A 108 0.27 10.66 -19.32
N ARG A 109 0.68 10.82 -18.06
CA ARG A 109 -0.19 11.02 -16.90
C ARG A 109 0.28 12.20 -16.05
N ASP A 110 -0.66 12.90 -15.41
CA ASP A 110 -0.34 14.02 -14.52
C ASP A 110 0.33 13.55 -13.23
N ASP A 111 -0.15 12.46 -12.64
CA ASP A 111 0.38 11.91 -11.38
C ASP A 111 0.50 10.38 -11.47
N PRO A 112 1.51 9.74 -10.85
CA PRO A 112 1.40 8.33 -10.50
C PRO A 112 0.11 8.06 -9.72
N GLU A 113 -0.68 7.05 -10.13
CA GLU A 113 -1.89 6.58 -9.40
C GLU A 113 -1.62 6.09 -7.97
N PHE A 114 -0.39 6.23 -7.49
CA PHE A 114 0.13 5.74 -6.22
C PHE A 114 0.30 6.85 -5.17
N SER A 115 -0.68 7.76 -5.07
CA SER A 115 -0.72 8.78 -4.02
C SER A 115 -0.60 8.11 -2.63
N GLY A 116 0.39 8.51 -1.83
CA GLY A 116 0.67 7.92 -0.52
C GLY A 116 1.65 6.73 -0.49
N SER A 117 2.22 6.32 -1.63
CA SER A 117 3.29 5.31 -1.69
C SER A 117 4.68 5.91 -1.98
N LEU A 118 5.74 5.10 -1.81
CA LEU A 118 7.12 5.42 -2.20
C LEU A 118 7.28 5.80 -3.69
N LEU A 119 6.34 5.40 -4.57
CA LEU A 119 6.35 5.67 -6.01
C LEU A 119 5.78 7.05 -6.40
N SER A 120 5.23 7.81 -5.44
CA SER A 120 4.63 9.13 -5.69
C SER A 120 5.58 10.18 -6.28
N LYS A 121 6.90 9.93 -6.27
CA LYS A 121 7.93 10.83 -6.82
C LYS A 121 8.63 10.31 -8.08
N THR A 122 8.18 9.19 -8.65
CA THR A 122 8.81 8.66 -9.87
C THR A 122 8.54 9.54 -11.08
N LEU A 123 9.52 9.59 -11.97
CA LEU A 123 9.47 10.35 -13.23
C LEU A 123 8.82 9.56 -14.37
N GLY A 124 8.97 8.24 -14.34
CA GLY A 124 8.39 7.28 -15.27
C GLY A 124 8.37 5.87 -14.68
N ALA A 125 7.75 4.94 -15.40
CA ALA A 125 7.75 3.53 -15.06
C ALA A 125 7.47 2.67 -16.30
N PHE A 126 8.15 1.52 -16.42
CA PHE A 126 7.81 0.48 -17.39
C PHE A 126 7.11 -0.69 -16.70
N MET A 127 5.87 -0.97 -17.10
CA MET A 127 5.08 -2.11 -16.59
C MET A 127 4.20 -2.66 -17.72
N ARG A 128 4.15 -3.99 -17.87
CA ARG A 128 3.24 -4.69 -18.82
C ARG A 128 3.24 -4.08 -20.23
N ASN A 129 4.42 -4.02 -20.86
CA ASN A 129 4.60 -3.44 -22.20
C ASN A 129 4.16 -1.97 -22.33
N THR A 130 4.01 -1.27 -21.21
CA THR A 130 3.58 0.13 -21.16
C THR A 130 4.60 0.97 -20.41
N ILE A 131 5.05 2.04 -21.07
CA ILE A 131 5.86 3.11 -20.48
C ILE A 131 4.90 4.20 -20.02
N PHE A 132 4.90 4.47 -18.72
CA PHE A 132 4.20 5.58 -18.10
C PHE A 132 5.16 6.74 -17.89
N ILE A 133 4.74 7.94 -18.27
CA ILE A 133 5.49 9.18 -18.10
C ILE A 133 4.66 10.15 -17.27
N TYR A 134 5.20 10.61 -16.15
CA TYR A 134 4.49 11.44 -15.18
C TYR A 134 4.91 12.90 -15.28
N TYR A 135 4.20 13.70 -16.08
CA TYR A 135 4.68 15.02 -16.49
C TYR A 135 4.68 16.07 -15.38
N ALA A 136 3.75 16.03 -14.41
CA ALA A 136 3.77 17.01 -13.31
C ALA A 136 5.00 16.81 -12.40
N ASN A 137 5.44 15.56 -12.19
CA ASN A 137 6.68 15.28 -11.47
C ASN A 137 7.90 15.80 -12.24
N GLN A 138 7.88 15.73 -13.57
CA GLN A 138 8.96 16.24 -14.42
C GLN A 138 9.07 17.76 -14.33
N GLU A 139 7.94 18.47 -14.38
CA GLU A 139 7.86 19.91 -14.15
C GLU A 139 8.41 20.29 -12.77
N SER A 140 8.02 19.56 -11.73
CA SER A 140 8.49 19.82 -10.37
C SER A 140 10.00 19.59 -10.20
N VAL A 141 10.59 18.62 -10.92
CA VAL A 141 11.99 18.22 -10.75
C VAL A 141 12.93 19.02 -11.64
N TYR A 142 12.55 19.25 -12.90
CA TYR A 142 13.40 19.87 -13.91
C TYR A 142 13.06 21.31 -14.23
N GLY A 143 11.94 21.84 -13.71
CA GLY A 143 11.47 23.18 -14.01
C GLY A 143 11.37 23.41 -15.51
N ASP A 144 11.99 24.48 -16.02
CA ASP A 144 11.98 24.85 -17.44
C ASP A 144 12.53 23.77 -18.39
N LYS A 145 13.26 22.77 -17.88
CA LYS A 145 13.82 21.66 -18.68
C LYS A 145 12.98 20.38 -18.66
N TRP A 146 11.74 20.45 -18.17
CA TRP A 146 10.91 19.26 -18.01
C TRP A 146 10.67 18.48 -19.30
N MET A 147 10.57 19.14 -20.46
CA MET A 147 10.47 18.47 -21.77
C MET A 147 11.71 17.65 -22.13
N ASP A 148 12.90 18.10 -21.73
CA ASP A 148 14.11 17.30 -21.86
C ASP A 148 14.12 16.18 -20.82
N GLY A 149 13.60 16.42 -19.61
CA GLY A 149 13.30 15.40 -18.61
C GLY A 149 12.42 14.26 -19.16
N ILE A 150 11.34 14.59 -19.86
CA ILE A 150 10.45 13.65 -20.56
C ILE A 150 11.24 12.79 -21.52
N LEU A 151 12.03 13.41 -22.41
CA LEU A 151 12.87 12.68 -23.38
C LEU A 151 13.80 11.67 -22.69
N LYS A 152 14.52 12.11 -21.65
CA LYS A 152 15.48 11.25 -20.95
C LYS A 152 14.82 10.14 -20.15
N THR A 153 13.64 10.41 -19.63
CA THR A 153 12.84 9.41 -18.92
C THR A 153 12.34 8.36 -19.89
N ILE A 154 11.77 8.75 -21.04
CA ILE A 154 11.37 7.77 -22.08
C ILE A 154 12.57 6.91 -22.49
N MET A 155 13.73 7.53 -22.76
CA MET A 155 14.93 6.77 -23.11
C MET A 155 15.38 5.78 -22.01
N HIS A 156 15.21 6.13 -20.72
CA HIS A 156 15.48 5.25 -19.59
C HIS A 156 14.48 4.09 -19.53
N GLU A 157 13.17 4.39 -19.56
CA GLU A 157 12.13 3.35 -19.51
C GLU A 157 12.21 2.39 -20.71
N MET A 158 12.62 2.90 -21.88
CA MET A 158 12.94 2.06 -23.04
C MET A 158 14.06 1.06 -22.74
N GLY A 159 15.05 1.40 -21.91
CA GLY A 159 16.06 0.44 -21.47
C GLY A 159 15.45 -0.78 -20.78
N HIS A 160 14.43 -0.57 -19.95
CA HIS A 160 13.70 -1.67 -19.30
C HIS A 160 12.93 -2.55 -20.30
N THR A 161 12.42 -1.99 -21.41
CA THR A 161 11.79 -2.80 -22.48
C THR A 161 12.77 -3.80 -23.12
N PHE A 162 14.08 -3.51 -23.07
CA PHE A 162 15.13 -4.40 -23.55
C PHE A 162 15.62 -5.38 -22.48
N GLY A 163 15.08 -5.32 -21.26
CA GLY A 163 15.51 -6.13 -20.13
C GLY A 163 16.73 -5.56 -19.38
N LEU A 164 17.01 -4.26 -19.50
CA LEU A 164 18.04 -3.62 -18.69
C LEU A 164 17.53 -3.36 -17.27
N GLY A 165 18.35 -3.65 -16.26
CA GLY A 165 18.13 -3.23 -14.88
C GLY A 165 18.77 -1.88 -14.57
N HIS A 166 18.72 -1.49 -13.30
CA HIS A 166 19.38 -0.27 -12.86
C HIS A 166 20.86 -0.46 -12.56
N TYR A 167 21.64 0.60 -12.77
CA TYR A 167 22.98 0.72 -12.20
C TYR A 167 22.93 1.63 -10.97
N THR A 168 23.50 1.15 -9.88
CA THR A 168 23.65 1.91 -8.64
C THR A 168 24.89 1.42 -7.90
N THR A 169 25.31 2.15 -6.87
CA THR A 169 26.30 1.69 -5.91
C THR A 169 25.66 1.51 -4.54
N ASP A 170 26.24 0.70 -3.67
CA ASP A 170 25.76 0.56 -2.29
C ASP A 170 26.00 1.83 -1.44
N ASP A 171 26.77 2.79 -1.96
CA ASP A 171 27.10 4.04 -1.30
C ASP A 171 26.18 5.18 -1.78
N ASN A 172 25.25 5.58 -0.90
CA ASN A 172 24.31 6.66 -1.16
C ASN A 172 24.98 8.01 -1.45
N ASP A 173 26.15 8.29 -0.87
CA ASP A 173 26.87 9.54 -1.13
C ASP A 173 27.48 9.55 -2.54
N VAL A 174 27.96 8.39 -3.00
CA VAL A 174 28.43 8.23 -4.37
C VAL A 174 27.28 8.38 -5.35
N ASN A 175 26.14 7.76 -5.06
CA ASN A 175 24.93 7.87 -5.87
C ASN A 175 24.46 9.32 -6.00
N ASN A 176 24.40 10.04 -4.87
CA ASN A 176 24.04 11.44 -4.84
C ASN A 176 25.01 12.30 -5.65
N LYS A 177 26.32 12.09 -5.50
CA LYS A 177 27.33 12.83 -6.28
C LYS A 177 27.18 12.60 -7.77
N ILE A 178 26.94 11.37 -8.20
CA ILE A 178 26.72 11.05 -9.61
C ILE A 178 25.47 11.76 -10.13
N ALA A 179 24.41 11.89 -9.32
CA ALA A 179 23.17 12.55 -9.70
C ALA A 179 23.23 14.10 -9.76
N THR A 180 24.28 14.71 -9.20
CA THR A 180 24.36 16.18 -9.07
C THR A 180 25.58 16.81 -9.74
N ARG A 181 26.58 16.03 -10.15
CA ARG A 181 27.82 16.57 -10.77
C ARG A 181 27.58 17.07 -12.19
N ASP A 182 28.50 17.85 -12.74
CA ASP A 182 28.38 18.34 -14.14
C ASP A 182 28.67 17.26 -15.21
N GLU A 183 29.06 16.05 -14.79
CA GLU A 183 29.41 14.94 -15.66
C GLU A 183 28.22 14.01 -15.91
N SER A 184 28.18 13.40 -17.10
CA SER A 184 27.21 12.34 -17.42
C SER A 184 27.31 11.18 -16.41
N PRO A 185 26.18 10.61 -15.95
CA PRO A 185 26.22 9.31 -15.30
C PRO A 185 26.80 8.25 -16.27
N PRO A 186 27.33 7.13 -15.73
CA PRO A 186 27.96 6.08 -16.53
C PRO A 186 26.97 5.34 -17.44
N SER A 187 25.67 5.51 -17.21
CA SER A 187 24.59 4.86 -17.94
C SER A 187 23.32 5.71 -17.83
N ILE A 188 22.45 5.63 -18.84
CA ILE A 188 21.10 6.22 -18.73
C ILE A 188 20.23 5.49 -17.71
N MET A 189 20.53 4.22 -17.44
CA MET A 189 19.89 3.32 -16.47
C MET A 189 20.42 3.51 -15.03
N PHE A 190 21.20 4.57 -14.77
CA PHE A 190 21.56 4.92 -13.40
C PHE A 190 20.30 5.26 -12.59
N ALA A 191 20.08 4.58 -11.46
CA ALA A 191 18.82 4.61 -10.72
C ALA A 191 18.42 6.04 -10.25
N PRO A 192 19.31 6.79 -9.57
CA PRO A 192 19.04 8.19 -9.28
C PRO A 192 18.96 9.03 -10.57
N ALA A 193 17.83 9.69 -10.79
CA ALA A 193 17.71 10.62 -11.89
C ALA A 193 18.64 11.82 -11.68
N HIS A 194 19.48 12.10 -12.67
CA HIS A 194 20.36 13.26 -12.64
C HIS A 194 19.56 14.57 -12.67
N ILE A 195 19.90 15.54 -11.84
CA ILE A 195 19.17 16.83 -11.72
C ILE A 195 19.15 17.64 -13.02
N ASN A 196 20.20 17.49 -13.84
CA ASN A 196 20.29 18.05 -15.18
C ASN A 196 20.00 16.95 -16.22
N PRO A 197 18.89 17.03 -16.98
CA PRO A 197 18.56 15.98 -17.94
C PRO A 197 19.54 15.94 -19.12
N ASP A 198 20.19 17.05 -19.48
CA ASP A 198 21.08 17.13 -20.66
C ASP A 198 22.28 16.18 -20.62
N VAL A 199 22.77 15.90 -19.41
CA VAL A 199 23.91 15.02 -19.22
C VAL A 199 23.51 13.54 -19.21
N ARG A 200 22.22 13.21 -19.06
CA ARG A 200 21.74 11.83 -19.14
C ARG A 200 21.77 11.35 -20.59
N LYS A 201 22.54 10.30 -20.86
CA LYS A 201 22.79 9.80 -22.22
C LYS A 201 22.83 8.28 -22.21
N ILE A 202 22.33 7.67 -23.28
CA ILE A 202 22.58 6.26 -23.57
C ILE A 202 24.08 6.13 -23.89
N THR A 203 24.76 5.27 -23.15
CA THR A 203 26.20 5.03 -23.24
C THR A 203 26.51 3.71 -23.95
N ASP A 204 27.78 3.45 -24.21
CA ASP A 204 28.21 2.17 -24.78
C ASP A 204 27.97 1.00 -23.81
N LEU A 205 27.96 1.28 -22.50
CA LEU A 205 27.60 0.29 -21.48
C LEU A 205 26.17 -0.22 -21.71
N ASP A 206 25.23 0.71 -21.87
CA ASP A 206 23.81 0.40 -22.12
C ASP A 206 23.63 -0.44 -23.39
N VAL A 207 24.25 0.01 -24.50
CA VAL A 207 24.19 -0.67 -25.80
C VAL A 207 24.81 -2.06 -25.72
N SER A 208 25.98 -2.19 -25.07
CA SER A 208 26.66 -3.47 -24.91
C SER A 208 25.84 -4.49 -24.11
N GLN A 209 25.10 -4.02 -23.10
CA GLN A 209 24.26 -4.89 -22.30
C GLN A 209 23.07 -5.39 -23.12
N VAL A 210 22.39 -4.53 -23.89
CA VAL A 210 21.33 -4.97 -24.81
C VAL A 210 21.88 -5.97 -25.83
N ARG A 211 23.06 -5.69 -26.39
CA ARG A 211 23.75 -6.60 -27.32
C ARG A 211 24.06 -7.96 -26.70
N SER A 212 24.39 -8.01 -25.41
CA SER A 212 24.62 -9.27 -24.71
C SER A 212 23.33 -10.07 -24.54
N ILE A 213 22.21 -9.40 -24.23
CA ILE A 213 20.91 -10.05 -24.01
C ILE A 213 20.38 -10.69 -25.29
N TYR A 214 20.40 -9.97 -26.42
CA TYR A 214 19.80 -10.44 -27.67
C TYR A 214 20.82 -11.12 -28.61
N GLY A 215 22.12 -10.99 -28.33
CA GLY A 215 23.18 -11.56 -29.16
C GLY A 215 23.15 -11.05 -30.60
N SER A 216 23.65 -11.87 -31.53
CA SER A 216 23.74 -11.55 -32.96
C SER A 216 22.38 -11.56 -33.69
N TYR A 217 21.33 -12.07 -33.04
CA TYR A 217 19.99 -12.19 -33.61
C TYR A 217 19.14 -10.92 -33.46
N GLY A 218 19.60 -9.92 -32.70
CA GLY A 218 18.84 -8.69 -32.43
C GLY A 218 17.43 -8.98 -31.90
N PHE A 219 16.44 -8.20 -32.28
CA PHE A 219 15.06 -8.39 -31.79
C PHE A 219 14.37 -9.66 -32.30
N HIS A 220 15.01 -10.43 -33.20
CA HIS A 220 14.55 -11.77 -33.57
C HIS A 220 15.04 -12.86 -32.63
N ALA A 221 15.88 -12.52 -31.65
CA ALA A 221 16.50 -13.49 -30.75
C ALA A 221 15.49 -14.38 -30.05
N PHE A 222 14.33 -13.87 -29.63
CA PHE A 222 13.31 -14.65 -28.92
C PHE A 222 12.06 -14.90 -29.76
N SER A 223 12.16 -14.70 -31.08
CA SER A 223 11.07 -14.95 -32.02
C SER A 223 10.90 -16.45 -32.29
N GLU A 224 9.66 -16.91 -32.44
CA GLU A 224 9.37 -18.23 -33.01
C GLU A 224 9.89 -18.34 -34.47
N GLN A 225 10.01 -17.21 -35.17
CA GLN A 225 10.50 -17.12 -36.54
C GLN A 225 11.97 -16.68 -36.60
N ARG A 226 12.79 -17.11 -35.62
CA ARG A 226 14.23 -16.80 -35.58
C ARG A 226 14.91 -17.26 -36.89
N PRO A 227 15.69 -16.40 -37.58
CA PRO A 227 16.43 -16.80 -38.77
C PRO A 227 17.33 -18.01 -38.47
N SER A 228 17.22 -19.06 -39.28
CA SER A 228 17.98 -20.32 -39.11
C SER A 228 19.47 -20.17 -39.41
N GLU A 229 19.84 -19.20 -40.25
CA GLU A 229 21.23 -18.89 -40.59
C GLU A 229 21.46 -17.39 -40.47
N ILE A 230 22.51 -17.01 -39.73
CA ILE A 230 23.03 -15.64 -39.67
C ILE A 230 24.38 -15.62 -40.36
N ILE A 231 24.59 -14.66 -41.25
CA ILE A 231 25.87 -14.43 -41.94
C ILE A 231 26.84 -13.70 -41.00
N ILE A 232 27.09 -14.26 -39.82
CA ILE A 232 28.08 -13.78 -38.84
C ILE A 232 28.98 -14.98 -38.50
N GLU A 233 30.29 -14.81 -38.67
CA GLU A 233 31.26 -15.79 -38.18
C GLU A 233 31.24 -15.78 -36.64
N ASN A 234 30.87 -16.92 -36.02
CA ASN A 234 30.68 -17.09 -34.57
C ASN A 234 29.63 -16.14 -33.95
N PRO A 235 28.32 -16.38 -34.20
CA PRO A 235 27.27 -15.54 -33.63
C PRO A 235 27.26 -15.59 -32.10
N THR A 236 27.09 -14.44 -31.46
CA THR A 236 26.83 -14.37 -30.03
C THR A 236 25.42 -14.87 -29.76
N LEU A 237 25.29 -15.89 -28.92
CA LEU A 237 23.99 -16.43 -28.53
C LEU A 237 23.28 -15.46 -27.56
N PRO A 238 21.93 -15.36 -27.63
CA PRO A 238 21.17 -14.57 -26.68
C PRO A 238 21.24 -15.17 -25.28
N LEU A 239 21.06 -14.32 -24.26
CA LEU A 239 20.95 -14.74 -22.87
C LEU A 239 19.50 -15.03 -22.53
N ASP A 240 19.25 -16.28 -22.14
CA ASP A 240 17.93 -16.70 -21.69
C ASP A 240 17.46 -15.86 -20.49
N PRO A 241 16.17 -15.54 -20.41
CA PRO A 241 15.61 -14.87 -19.24
C PRO A 241 15.80 -15.73 -17.99
N GLU A 242 16.14 -15.07 -16.89
CA GLU A 242 16.27 -15.74 -15.59
C GLU A 242 14.93 -15.70 -14.85
N TYR A 243 14.53 -16.87 -14.33
CA TYR A 243 13.28 -17.06 -13.61
C TYR A 243 13.57 -17.27 -12.11
N PRO A 244 13.34 -16.26 -11.27
CA PRO A 244 13.82 -16.25 -9.89
C PRO A 244 13.08 -17.19 -8.94
N PHE A 245 11.98 -17.83 -9.33
CA PHE A 245 11.17 -18.62 -8.41
C PHE A 245 11.07 -20.09 -8.84
N GLU A 246 11.31 -21.00 -7.90
CA GLU A 246 11.00 -22.43 -8.10
C GLU A 246 9.49 -22.66 -8.09
N PHE A 247 8.80 -22.05 -7.13
CA PHE A 247 7.33 -22.07 -7.07
C PHE A 247 6.74 -20.86 -6.35
N THR A 248 5.48 -20.59 -6.66
CA THR A 248 4.59 -19.66 -5.95
C THR A 248 3.23 -20.33 -5.79
N LYS A 249 2.57 -20.12 -4.64
CA LYS A 249 1.29 -20.75 -4.31
C LYS A 249 0.45 -19.85 -3.40
N ILE A 250 -0.86 -19.99 -3.55
CA ILE A 250 -1.86 -19.45 -2.62
C ILE A 250 -2.58 -20.60 -1.91
N SER A 251 -3.11 -20.35 -0.71
CA SER A 251 -3.85 -21.37 0.06
C SER A 251 -5.13 -21.83 -0.63
N GLU A 252 -5.78 -20.94 -1.38
CA GLU A 252 -7.07 -21.17 -2.02
C GLU A 252 -7.23 -20.27 -3.25
N ASN A 253 -7.85 -20.80 -4.31
CA ASN A 253 -8.06 -20.09 -5.59
C ASN A 253 -9.33 -19.24 -5.60
N THR A 254 -10.17 -19.37 -4.57
CA THR A 254 -11.40 -18.60 -4.40
C THR A 254 -11.45 -18.09 -2.97
N VAL A 255 -11.44 -16.77 -2.80
CA VAL A 255 -11.59 -16.10 -1.50
C VAL A 255 -13.05 -15.68 -1.35
N LYS A 256 -13.72 -16.24 -0.35
CA LYS A 256 -15.11 -15.88 -0.03
C LYS A 256 -15.13 -14.72 0.95
N LEU A 257 -15.80 -13.64 0.57
CA LEU A 257 -16.04 -12.49 1.42
C LEU A 257 -17.34 -12.70 2.19
N PHE A 258 -17.25 -12.58 3.51
CA PHE A 258 -18.40 -12.66 4.41
C PHE A 258 -18.57 -11.31 5.11
N ARG A 259 -19.82 -10.88 5.34
CA ARG A 259 -20.07 -9.62 6.06
C ARG A 259 -19.48 -9.70 7.47
N HIS A 260 -18.62 -8.74 7.81
CA HIS A 260 -17.97 -8.61 9.13
C HIS A 260 -17.02 -9.76 9.52
N GLN A 261 -16.46 -10.47 8.54
CA GLN A 261 -15.36 -11.40 8.74
C GLN A 261 -14.24 -11.07 7.76
N ASP A 262 -13.02 -11.19 8.28
CA ASP A 262 -11.79 -11.08 7.52
C ASP A 262 -11.37 -12.49 7.07
N THR A 263 -11.07 -12.63 5.79
CA THR A 263 -10.56 -13.85 5.16
C THR A 263 -9.10 -13.62 4.83
N LEU A 264 -8.20 -14.42 5.42
CA LEU A 264 -6.76 -14.33 5.15
C LEU A 264 -6.39 -15.28 4.01
N LEU A 265 -5.94 -14.73 2.90
CA LEU A 265 -5.31 -15.50 1.83
C LEU A 265 -3.82 -15.66 2.13
N LYS A 266 -3.36 -16.89 2.33
CA LYS A 266 -1.94 -17.19 2.53
C LYS A 266 -1.24 -17.28 1.18
N ILE A 267 -0.10 -16.61 1.06
CA ILE A 267 0.79 -16.68 -0.10
C ILE A 267 2.12 -17.29 0.35
N THR A 268 2.63 -18.25 -0.42
CA THR A 268 3.93 -18.90 -0.17
C THR A 268 4.71 -19.04 -1.47
N GLY A 269 6.03 -19.11 -1.37
CA GLY A 269 6.87 -19.42 -2.51
C GLY A 269 8.31 -19.71 -2.11
N GLN A 270 9.10 -20.05 -3.13
CA GLN A 270 10.50 -20.42 -3.00
C GLN A 270 11.29 -19.70 -4.09
N VAL A 271 12.25 -18.88 -3.67
CA VAL A 271 13.25 -18.30 -4.56
C VAL A 271 14.23 -19.39 -5.00
N ASN A 272 14.62 -19.40 -6.27
CA ASN A 272 15.63 -20.29 -6.80
C ASN A 272 16.95 -20.09 -6.06
N ASN A 273 17.48 -21.18 -5.52
CA ASN A 273 18.70 -21.17 -4.71
C ASN A 273 19.92 -20.59 -5.47
N ASP A 274 19.99 -20.78 -6.79
CA ASP A 274 21.10 -20.27 -7.61
C ASP A 274 21.05 -18.74 -7.76
N LEU A 275 19.88 -18.13 -7.56
CA LEU A 275 19.63 -16.69 -7.71
C LEU A 275 19.42 -15.99 -6.36
N TYR A 276 19.30 -16.75 -5.27
CA TYR A 276 19.05 -16.20 -3.95
C TYR A 276 20.23 -15.36 -3.43
N MET A 277 19.92 -14.14 -3.04
CA MET A 277 20.81 -13.19 -2.40
C MET A 277 20.25 -12.76 -1.04
N GLN A 278 21.03 -12.98 0.02
CA GLN A 278 20.63 -12.65 1.38
C GLN A 278 20.36 -11.13 1.52
N GLY A 279 19.24 -10.79 2.16
CA GLY A 279 18.85 -9.40 2.42
C GLY A 279 17.97 -8.76 1.33
N HIS A 280 17.79 -9.43 0.19
CA HIS A 280 16.89 -8.95 -0.86
C HIS A 280 15.45 -9.42 -0.66
N HIS A 281 14.51 -8.58 -1.06
CA HIS A 281 13.09 -8.79 -0.87
C HIS A 281 12.41 -9.40 -2.10
N VAL A 282 11.40 -10.21 -1.84
CA VAL A 282 10.39 -10.61 -2.83
C VAL A 282 9.29 -9.56 -2.84
N PHE A 283 8.90 -9.16 -4.04
CA PHE A 283 7.79 -8.25 -4.29
C PHE A 283 6.62 -9.02 -4.86
N ILE A 284 5.42 -8.76 -4.35
CA ILE A 284 4.18 -9.33 -4.87
C ILE A 284 3.27 -8.17 -5.27
N LEU A 285 3.03 -8.03 -6.57
CA LEU A 285 2.08 -7.06 -7.11
C LEU A 285 0.72 -7.73 -7.23
N ILE A 286 -0.26 -7.25 -6.46
CA ILE A 286 -1.63 -7.75 -6.51
C ILE A 286 -2.46 -6.72 -7.27
N THR A 287 -3.08 -7.15 -8.36
CA THR A 287 -3.99 -6.33 -9.17
C THR A 287 -5.43 -6.71 -8.90
N ASN A 288 -6.22 -5.70 -8.51
CA ASN A 288 -7.64 -5.79 -8.22
C ASN A 288 -8.48 -5.81 -9.51
N PRO A 289 -9.77 -6.16 -9.44
CA PRO A 289 -10.66 -6.22 -10.61
C PRO A 289 -10.86 -4.87 -11.33
N ASP A 290 -10.74 -3.76 -10.60
CA ASP A 290 -10.79 -2.39 -11.13
C ASP A 290 -9.43 -1.90 -11.66
N LEU A 291 -8.45 -2.80 -11.76
CA LEU A 291 -7.06 -2.55 -12.17
C LEU A 291 -6.22 -1.75 -11.17
N SER A 292 -6.78 -1.35 -10.02
CA SER A 292 -5.96 -0.79 -8.94
C SER A 292 -4.99 -1.85 -8.40
N THR A 293 -3.83 -1.43 -7.91
CA THR A 293 -2.76 -2.36 -7.51
C THR A 293 -2.24 -2.08 -6.10
N GLN A 294 -1.74 -3.13 -5.45
CA GLN A 294 -1.00 -3.05 -4.19
C GLN A 294 0.28 -3.88 -4.28
N VAL A 295 1.34 -3.43 -3.60
CA VAL A 295 2.65 -4.11 -3.59
C VAL A 295 2.96 -4.59 -2.17
N LEU A 296 3.25 -5.88 -2.02
CA LEU A 296 3.78 -6.45 -0.79
C LEU A 296 5.29 -6.62 -0.91
N LYS A 297 6.00 -6.33 0.19
CA LYS A 297 7.45 -6.50 0.32
C LYS A 297 7.75 -7.55 1.39
N ILE A 298 8.37 -8.65 1.00
CA ILE A 298 8.62 -9.81 1.87
C ILE A 298 10.11 -10.11 1.91
N THR A 299 10.66 -10.34 3.10
CA THR A 299 12.03 -10.84 3.26
C THR A 299 11.99 -12.37 3.32
N PRO A 300 12.55 -13.09 2.33
CA PRO A 300 12.64 -14.54 2.40
C PRO A 300 13.53 -15.00 3.56
N THR A 301 13.32 -16.23 4.00
CA THR A 301 14.22 -16.94 4.93
C THR A 301 15.60 -17.17 4.28
N ARG A 302 16.55 -17.69 5.07
CA ARG A 302 17.94 -17.92 4.61
C ARG A 302 18.05 -18.94 3.46
N ASP A 303 17.06 -19.80 3.33
CA ASP A 303 16.92 -20.81 2.29
C ASP A 303 16.00 -20.33 1.15
N GLY A 304 15.62 -19.05 1.10
CA GLY A 304 14.84 -18.48 -0.01
C GLY A 304 13.32 -18.73 0.05
N PHE A 305 12.82 -19.40 1.09
CA PHE A 305 11.39 -19.57 1.32
C PHE A 305 10.73 -18.26 1.77
N PHE A 306 9.51 -17.99 1.34
CA PHE A 306 8.74 -16.84 1.82
C PHE A 306 7.28 -17.19 2.06
N GLU A 307 6.68 -16.51 3.04
CA GLU A 307 5.29 -16.66 3.45
C GLU A 307 4.73 -15.30 3.87
N THR A 308 3.51 -15.00 3.43
CA THR A 308 2.77 -13.80 3.84
C THR A 308 1.26 -14.02 3.75
N PHE A 309 0.47 -13.08 4.25
CA PHE A 309 -0.98 -13.12 4.25
C PHE A 309 -1.55 -11.81 3.69
N VAL A 310 -2.62 -11.93 2.90
CA VAL A 310 -3.42 -10.79 2.42
C VAL A 310 -4.79 -10.89 3.08
N ASN A 311 -5.22 -9.80 3.70
CA ASN A 311 -6.52 -9.72 4.33
C ASN A 311 -7.58 -9.24 3.32
N PHE A 312 -8.64 -10.02 3.17
CA PHE A 312 -9.82 -9.68 2.40
C PHE A 312 -11.02 -9.54 3.32
N ASN A 313 -11.82 -8.50 3.13
CA ASN A 313 -13.03 -8.28 3.90
C ASN A 313 -14.17 -7.84 2.98
N TYR A 314 -15.35 -7.59 3.51
CA TYR A 314 -16.52 -7.25 2.71
C TYR A 314 -16.41 -5.93 1.92
N LYS A 315 -15.41 -5.08 2.20
CA LYS A 315 -15.09 -3.88 1.40
C LYS A 315 -14.18 -4.18 0.21
N SER A 316 -13.54 -5.36 0.17
CA SER A 316 -12.73 -5.79 -0.97
C SER A 316 -13.63 -5.98 -2.21
N LEU A 317 -13.11 -5.60 -3.37
CA LEU A 317 -13.84 -5.69 -4.63
C LEU A 317 -14.06 -7.17 -5.01
N PRO A 318 -15.29 -7.61 -5.32
CA PRO A 318 -15.49 -8.92 -5.92
C PRO A 318 -14.96 -8.94 -7.36
N GLY A 319 -14.45 -10.10 -7.78
CA GLY A 319 -14.00 -10.33 -9.15
C GLY A 319 -12.68 -11.08 -9.22
N LYS A 320 -12.06 -11.05 -10.41
CA LYS A 320 -10.79 -11.73 -10.67
C LYS A 320 -9.61 -10.86 -10.25
N TYR A 321 -8.75 -11.43 -9.42
CA TYR A 321 -7.49 -10.85 -9.01
C TYR A 321 -6.33 -11.55 -9.72
N SER A 322 -5.23 -10.83 -9.86
CA SER A 322 -3.96 -11.41 -10.32
C SER A 322 -2.82 -11.03 -9.38
N MET A 323 -1.87 -11.94 -9.23
CA MET A 323 -0.63 -11.74 -8.49
C MET A 323 0.55 -11.95 -9.42
N GLU A 324 1.45 -10.99 -9.44
CA GLU A 324 2.75 -11.11 -10.07
C GLU A 324 3.82 -11.16 -9.00
N PHE A 325 4.90 -11.88 -9.29
CA PHE A 325 6.01 -12.06 -8.36
C PHE A 325 7.30 -11.53 -8.98
N ALA A 326 8.05 -10.77 -8.19
CA ALA A 326 9.36 -10.29 -8.58
C ALA A 326 10.40 -10.49 -7.48
N TYR A 327 11.63 -10.75 -7.88
CA TYR A 327 12.77 -10.83 -6.99
C TYR A 327 14.00 -10.29 -7.72
N PHE A 328 14.72 -9.37 -7.06
CA PHE A 328 15.91 -8.74 -7.63
C PHE A 328 15.66 -8.17 -9.04
N GLU A 329 14.60 -7.35 -9.17
CA GLU A 329 14.21 -6.70 -10.44
C GLU A 329 13.80 -7.66 -11.58
N LYS A 330 13.64 -8.97 -11.31
CA LYS A 330 13.17 -9.97 -12.27
C LYS A 330 11.75 -10.39 -11.93
N ILE A 331 10.85 -10.30 -12.92
CA ILE A 331 9.51 -10.90 -12.83
C ILE A 331 9.60 -12.38 -13.23
N ASP A 332 8.70 -13.20 -12.72
CA ASP A 332 8.49 -14.55 -13.24
C ASP A 332 7.04 -14.77 -13.64
N GLU A 333 6.73 -14.46 -14.90
CA GLU A 333 5.36 -14.60 -15.42
C GLU A 333 4.87 -16.05 -15.36
N SER A 334 5.77 -17.02 -15.42
CA SER A 334 5.44 -18.45 -15.30
C SER A 334 4.94 -18.82 -13.90
N LYS A 335 5.08 -17.90 -12.94
CA LYS A 335 4.68 -18.04 -11.53
C LYS A 335 3.61 -17.04 -11.13
N ASN A 336 3.05 -16.29 -12.08
CA ASN A 336 1.90 -15.45 -11.83
C ASN A 336 0.70 -16.32 -11.43
N LEU A 337 -0.08 -15.83 -10.49
CA LEU A 337 -1.27 -16.51 -9.98
C LEU A 337 -2.51 -15.66 -10.27
N THR A 338 -3.64 -16.32 -10.45
CA THR A 338 -4.95 -15.65 -10.50
C THR A 338 -5.90 -16.37 -9.57
N PHE A 339 -6.74 -15.59 -8.89
CA PHE A 339 -7.73 -16.11 -7.96
C PHE A 339 -8.99 -15.26 -8.05
N GLU A 340 -10.11 -15.82 -7.63
CA GLU A 340 -11.39 -15.13 -7.62
C GLU A 340 -11.75 -14.71 -6.20
N VAL A 341 -12.27 -13.50 -6.07
CA VAL A 341 -12.87 -13.02 -4.83
C VAL A 341 -14.36 -12.94 -5.05
N GLU A 342 -15.10 -13.75 -4.33
CA GLU A 342 -16.55 -13.83 -4.43
C GLU A 342 -17.17 -13.16 -3.21
N GLN A 343 -18.07 -12.20 -3.45
CA GLN A 343 -19.02 -11.84 -2.43
C GLN A 343 -20.04 -12.97 -2.32
N THR A 344 -20.02 -13.64 -1.18
CA THR A 344 -21.02 -14.64 -0.85
C THR A 344 -21.88 -14.08 0.26
N ASP A 345 -23.20 -14.00 0.03
CA ASP A 345 -24.11 -14.10 1.16
C ASP A 345 -23.85 -15.45 1.82
N ILE A 346 -23.68 -15.43 3.14
CA ILE A 346 -23.17 -16.52 3.98
C ILE A 346 -23.57 -17.91 3.45
N PRO A 347 -22.65 -18.76 2.94
CA PRO A 347 -22.90 -20.19 2.85
C PRO A 347 -23.14 -20.72 4.26
N LEU A 348 -24.34 -21.26 4.45
CA LEU A 348 -24.80 -21.93 5.66
C LEU A 348 -23.75 -22.95 6.13
N PRO A 349 -23.26 -22.87 7.38
CA PRO A 349 -22.48 -23.94 7.94
C PRO A 349 -23.37 -25.18 8.14
N SER A 350 -22.81 -26.34 7.78
CA SER A 350 -23.41 -27.65 8.00
C SER A 350 -23.77 -27.85 9.48
N GLU A 351 -24.93 -28.47 9.69
CA GLU A 351 -25.51 -28.81 10.99
C GLU A 351 -24.47 -29.38 11.96
N ILE A 352 -24.33 -28.75 13.13
CA ILE A 352 -23.76 -29.40 14.31
C ILE A 352 -24.66 -29.09 15.51
N GLU A 353 -25.10 -30.18 16.13
CA GLU A 353 -26.09 -30.33 17.18
C GLU A 353 -25.75 -29.62 18.52
N ASN A 354 -26.80 -29.17 19.23
CA ASN A 354 -26.89 -28.92 20.67
C ASN A 354 -26.09 -27.76 21.30
N LEU A 355 -26.46 -26.51 20.99
CA LEU A 355 -26.18 -25.33 21.84
C LEU A 355 -27.47 -24.90 22.58
N ASN A 356 -27.39 -24.74 23.91
CA ASN A 356 -28.46 -24.13 24.71
C ASN A 356 -28.45 -22.61 24.49
N ILE A 357 -29.22 -22.16 23.49
CA ILE A 357 -29.18 -20.78 22.99
C ILE A 357 -29.55 -19.71 24.04
N LEU A 358 -30.37 -20.08 25.04
CA LEU A 358 -30.71 -19.18 26.15
C LEU A 358 -29.48 -18.86 27.02
N SER A 359 -28.57 -19.82 27.21
CA SER A 359 -27.34 -19.57 27.97
C SER A 359 -26.47 -18.55 27.27
N VAL A 360 -26.31 -18.70 25.94
CA VAL A 360 -25.51 -17.79 25.12
C VAL A 360 -26.11 -16.38 25.09
N ASN A 361 -27.43 -16.27 25.08
CA ASN A 361 -28.09 -14.98 25.19
C ASN A 361 -27.85 -14.31 26.56
N ASN A 362 -27.91 -15.07 27.65
CA ASN A 362 -27.63 -14.52 28.98
C ASN A 362 -26.19 -14.04 29.12
N ASP A 363 -25.23 -14.78 28.55
CA ASP A 363 -23.83 -14.35 28.51
C ASP A 363 -23.67 -13.07 27.67
N ALA A 364 -24.40 -12.96 26.55
CA ALA A 364 -24.41 -11.75 25.71
C ALA A 364 -24.94 -10.51 26.44
N GLU A 365 -26.04 -10.66 27.18
CA GLU A 365 -26.60 -9.59 28.02
C GLU A 365 -25.62 -9.17 29.12
N GLN A 366 -24.96 -10.14 29.77
CA GLN A 366 -23.95 -9.85 30.78
C GLN A 366 -22.75 -9.09 30.19
N PHE A 367 -22.23 -9.49 29.03
CA PHE A 367 -21.16 -8.75 28.36
C PHE A 367 -21.59 -7.34 27.95
N PHE A 368 -22.84 -7.18 27.52
CA PHE A 368 -23.39 -5.89 27.16
C PHE A 368 -23.47 -4.94 28.37
N GLU A 369 -23.96 -5.44 29.51
CA GLU A 369 -24.02 -4.69 30.77
C GLU A 369 -22.62 -4.33 31.31
N MET A 370 -21.61 -5.17 31.05
CA MET A 370 -20.21 -4.92 31.40
C MET A 370 -19.49 -3.95 30.45
N GLY A 371 -20.15 -3.47 29.38
CA GLY A 371 -19.52 -2.62 28.35
C GLY A 371 -18.57 -3.37 27.41
N LEU A 372 -18.56 -4.70 27.44
CA LEU A 372 -17.79 -5.57 26.56
C LEU A 372 -18.55 -5.77 25.24
N TYR A 373 -18.79 -4.67 24.52
CA TYR A 373 -19.69 -4.62 23.37
C TYR A 373 -19.27 -5.55 22.23
N ALA A 374 -17.97 -5.77 22.00
CA ALA A 374 -17.50 -6.70 20.99
C ALA A 374 -17.83 -8.17 21.33
N ASP A 375 -17.64 -8.58 22.58
CA ASP A 375 -17.97 -9.92 23.07
C ASP A 375 -19.49 -10.14 23.15
N ALA A 376 -20.24 -9.10 23.54
CA ALA A 376 -21.69 -9.10 23.49
C ALA A 376 -22.19 -9.32 22.05
N ILE A 377 -21.68 -8.56 21.06
CA ILE A 377 -22.03 -8.72 19.65
C ILE A 377 -21.70 -10.13 19.15
N LYS A 378 -20.55 -10.69 19.54
CA LYS A 378 -20.16 -12.06 19.17
C LYS A 378 -21.20 -13.09 19.64
N ASN A 379 -21.66 -12.97 20.89
CA ASN A 379 -22.64 -13.91 21.45
C ASN A 379 -24.06 -13.67 20.91
N TYR A 380 -24.51 -12.42 20.75
CA TYR A 380 -25.79 -12.12 20.10
C TYR A 380 -25.87 -12.63 18.65
N LYS A 381 -24.75 -12.62 17.91
CA LYS A 381 -24.69 -13.25 16.58
C LYS A 381 -24.89 -14.76 16.63
N ILE A 382 -24.43 -15.43 17.68
CA ILE A 382 -24.71 -16.86 17.90
C ILE A 382 -26.21 -17.04 18.21
N VAL A 383 -26.81 -16.15 19.01
CA VAL A 383 -28.27 -16.12 19.28
C VAL A 383 -29.06 -16.05 17.98
N ILE A 384 -28.84 -14.99 17.19
CA ILE A 384 -29.50 -14.76 15.89
C ILE A 384 -29.39 -15.98 14.97
N LYS A 385 -28.23 -16.64 14.96
CA LYS A 385 -27.96 -17.79 14.09
C LYS A 385 -28.75 -19.05 14.47
N ASN A 386 -29.10 -19.23 15.74
CA ASN A 386 -29.74 -20.47 16.23
C ASN A 386 -31.17 -20.27 16.76
N SER A 387 -31.66 -19.04 16.83
CA SER A 387 -33.10 -18.75 17.01
C SER A 387 -33.85 -18.94 15.70
N ASN A 388 -34.99 -19.63 15.72
CA ASN A 388 -35.78 -19.86 14.50
C ASN A 388 -36.36 -18.53 13.99
N SER A 389 -35.82 -18.06 12.87
CA SER A 389 -36.28 -16.86 12.17
C SER A 389 -37.74 -17.03 11.77
N VAL A 390 -38.64 -16.39 12.52
CA VAL A 390 -39.76 -15.58 11.98
C VAL A 390 -40.51 -14.86 13.11
N ILE A 391 -40.56 -15.35 14.37
CA ILE A 391 -41.08 -14.58 15.53
C ILE A 391 -40.48 -15.13 16.85
N GLU A 392 -39.28 -14.69 17.25
CA GLU A 392 -38.76 -14.97 18.60
C GLU A 392 -38.31 -13.66 19.28
N PRO A 393 -38.75 -13.37 20.53
CA PRO A 393 -38.30 -12.19 21.28
C PRO A 393 -36.77 -12.11 21.40
N LEU A 394 -36.09 -13.27 21.47
CA LEU A 394 -34.63 -13.39 21.55
C LEU A 394 -33.93 -12.92 20.27
N TYR A 395 -34.46 -13.25 19.09
CA TYR A 395 -33.87 -12.84 17.81
C TYR A 395 -33.93 -11.31 17.63
N LEU A 396 -35.10 -10.72 17.84
CA LEU A 396 -35.29 -9.28 17.72
C LEU A 396 -34.50 -8.51 18.79
N ASN A 397 -34.46 -9.04 20.02
CA ASN A 397 -33.64 -8.47 21.09
C ASN A 397 -32.15 -8.51 20.77
N ALA A 398 -31.64 -9.63 20.25
CA ALA A 398 -30.24 -9.74 19.86
C ALA A 398 -29.86 -8.74 18.75
N LEU A 399 -30.71 -8.57 17.72
CA LEU A 399 -30.50 -7.56 16.67
C LEU A 399 -30.47 -6.15 17.25
N ASN A 400 -31.46 -5.79 18.09
CA ASN A 400 -31.53 -4.48 18.72
C ASN A 400 -30.32 -4.20 19.63
N LYS A 401 -29.90 -5.19 20.43
CA LYS A 401 -28.73 -5.08 21.31
C LYS A 401 -27.43 -4.95 20.52
N ILE A 402 -27.28 -5.61 19.37
CA ILE A 402 -26.15 -5.38 18.48
C ILE A 402 -26.13 -3.94 17.97
N GLY A 403 -27.28 -3.41 17.52
CA GLY A 403 -27.39 -2.01 17.10
C GLY A 403 -26.92 -1.04 18.19
N LEU A 404 -27.42 -1.21 19.42
CA LEU A 404 -27.02 -0.40 20.57
C LEU A 404 -25.53 -0.53 20.89
N ALA A 405 -24.97 -1.75 20.87
CA ALA A 405 -23.55 -1.99 21.09
C ALA A 405 -22.68 -1.28 20.03
N LEU A 406 -23.17 -1.19 18.79
CA LEU A 406 -22.46 -0.53 17.69
C LEU A 406 -22.50 0.99 17.80
N ILE A 407 -23.53 1.58 18.41
CA ILE A 407 -23.53 3.00 18.78
C ILE A 407 -22.36 3.29 19.74
N GLU A 408 -22.21 2.48 20.79
CA GLU A 408 -21.14 2.64 21.79
C GLU A 408 -19.75 2.46 21.18
N LEU A 409 -19.63 1.57 20.17
CA LEU A 409 -18.41 1.36 19.39
C LEU A 409 -18.20 2.40 18.27
N ARG A 410 -19.09 3.40 18.14
CA ARG A 410 -19.09 4.46 17.12
C ARG A 410 -19.17 3.96 15.67
N ASP A 411 -19.77 2.79 15.45
CA ASP A 411 -20.03 2.21 14.14
C ASP A 411 -21.49 2.46 13.76
N TYR A 412 -21.82 3.73 13.54
CA TYR A 412 -23.19 4.22 13.43
C TYR A 412 -23.90 3.70 12.18
N GLU A 413 -23.18 3.51 11.08
CA GLU A 413 -23.72 2.94 9.84
C GLU A 413 -24.16 1.49 10.03
N LYS A 414 -23.37 0.67 10.75
CA LYS A 414 -23.81 -0.70 11.08
C LYS A 414 -24.93 -0.68 12.11
N SER A 415 -24.87 0.20 13.10
CA SER A 415 -25.96 0.37 14.07
C SER A 415 -27.30 0.60 13.37
N LEU A 416 -27.33 1.55 12.42
CA LEU A 416 -28.51 1.85 11.61
C LEU A 416 -29.03 0.59 10.89
N SER A 417 -28.14 -0.17 10.25
CA SER A 417 -28.51 -1.40 9.53
C SER A 417 -29.13 -2.48 10.42
N TYR A 418 -28.69 -2.62 11.67
CA TYR A 418 -29.30 -3.57 12.61
C TYR A 418 -30.67 -3.10 13.09
N PHE A 419 -30.86 -1.80 13.31
CA PHE A 419 -32.16 -1.27 13.68
C PHE A 419 -33.17 -1.33 12.53
N GLU A 420 -32.74 -1.13 11.28
CA GLU A 420 -33.60 -1.27 10.11
C GLU A 420 -34.14 -2.70 10.00
N GLN A 421 -33.30 -3.72 10.26
CA GLN A 421 -33.75 -5.12 10.29
C GLN A 421 -34.81 -5.38 11.38
N VAL A 422 -34.64 -4.81 12.58
CA VAL A 422 -35.65 -4.96 13.65
C VAL A 422 -36.96 -4.28 13.24
N TYR A 423 -36.91 -3.08 12.67
CA TYR A 423 -38.08 -2.33 12.21
C TYR A 423 -38.81 -3.02 11.05
N GLU A 424 -38.08 -3.59 10.09
CA GLU A 424 -38.66 -4.34 8.97
C GLU A 424 -39.44 -5.57 9.44
N ILE A 425 -38.97 -6.23 10.52
CA ILE A 425 -39.62 -7.43 11.06
C ILE A 425 -40.77 -7.06 12.01
N ASN A 426 -40.56 -6.08 12.89
CA ASN A 426 -41.56 -5.59 13.83
C ASN A 426 -41.41 -4.08 14.05
N PRO A 427 -42.18 -3.25 13.32
CA PRO A 427 -42.20 -1.81 13.52
C PRO A 427 -42.59 -1.38 14.94
N ASP A 428 -43.38 -2.20 15.65
CA ASP A 428 -43.83 -1.94 17.02
C ASP A 428 -42.82 -2.42 18.08
N TYR A 429 -41.61 -2.82 17.69
CA TYR A 429 -40.57 -3.23 18.63
C TYR A 429 -40.14 -2.05 19.53
N PRO A 430 -39.96 -2.24 20.86
CA PRO A 430 -39.68 -1.14 21.78
C PRO A 430 -38.50 -0.26 21.34
N ASP A 431 -38.73 1.06 21.37
CA ASP A 431 -37.75 2.12 21.08
C ASP A 431 -37.10 2.08 19.69
N ILE A 432 -37.58 1.24 18.76
CA ILE A 432 -36.86 1.02 17.50
C ILE A 432 -36.80 2.25 16.60
N GLU A 433 -37.89 3.03 16.51
CA GLU A 433 -37.92 4.28 15.74
C GLU A 433 -36.94 5.31 16.30
N LYS A 434 -36.85 5.39 17.64
CA LYS A 434 -35.90 6.27 18.34
C LYS A 434 -34.45 5.83 18.08
N ASN A 435 -34.18 4.52 18.09
CA ASN A 435 -32.86 3.96 17.82
C ASN A 435 -32.40 4.21 16.37
N LEU A 436 -33.34 4.12 15.41
CA LEU A 436 -33.14 4.51 14.01
C LEU A 436 -32.82 6.00 13.87
N GLU A 437 -33.62 6.85 14.52
CA GLU A 437 -33.41 8.32 14.50
C GLU A 437 -32.05 8.67 15.09
N ASN A 438 -31.69 8.09 16.24
CA ASN A 438 -30.40 8.32 16.88
C ASN A 438 -29.22 7.91 15.99
N SER A 439 -29.27 6.72 15.38
CA SER A 439 -28.20 6.27 14.47
C SER A 439 -28.07 7.18 13.26
N LYS A 440 -29.20 7.61 12.67
CA LYS A 440 -29.21 8.58 11.56
C LYS A 440 -28.59 9.91 11.99
N LEU A 441 -28.99 10.45 13.14
CA LEU A 441 -28.44 11.69 13.68
C LEU A 441 -26.93 11.59 13.91
N LEU A 442 -26.44 10.49 14.48
CA LEU A 442 -25.01 10.26 14.71
C LEU A 442 -24.21 10.14 13.40
N ILE A 443 -24.80 9.57 12.35
CA ILE A 443 -24.21 9.56 10.99
C ILE A 443 -24.16 10.98 10.41
N PHE A 444 -25.24 11.77 10.55
CA PHE A 444 -25.31 13.15 10.04
C PHE A 444 -24.43 14.12 10.84
N ALA A 445 -24.10 13.82 12.09
CA ALA A 445 -23.23 14.62 12.95
C ALA A 445 -21.72 14.50 12.64
N ASN A 446 -21.32 13.66 11.67
CA ASN A 446 -19.95 13.61 11.12
C ASN A 446 -19.61 14.86 10.28
N GLY A 447 -19.67 16.05 10.90
CA GLY A 447 -19.32 17.33 10.25
C GLY A 447 -19.13 18.53 11.17
N THR A 448 -19.73 18.57 12.36
CA THR A 448 -19.47 19.62 13.38
C THR A 448 -19.91 19.14 14.77
N PRO A 449 -19.16 19.44 15.84
CA PRO A 449 -19.52 19.02 17.19
C PRO A 449 -20.68 19.87 17.71
N ILE A 450 -21.79 19.22 18.07
CA ILE A 450 -22.82 19.84 18.91
C ILE A 450 -22.40 19.61 20.36
N GLU A 451 -22.09 20.71 21.06
CA GLU A 451 -21.98 20.72 22.51
C GLU A 451 -23.34 20.35 23.11
N GLU A 452 -23.47 19.12 23.58
CA GLU A 452 -24.26 18.84 24.76
C GLU A 452 -23.48 17.88 25.66
N LYS A 453 -23.48 18.25 26.93
CA LYS A 453 -22.63 17.81 28.03
C LYS A 453 -22.41 16.29 28.05
N THR A 454 -21.39 15.83 27.34
CA THR A 454 -20.94 14.44 27.39
C THR A 454 -20.32 14.18 28.75
N GLU A 455 -20.89 13.24 29.51
CA GLU A 455 -20.13 12.58 30.55
C GLU A 455 -18.87 12.03 29.90
N LEU A 456 -17.70 12.41 30.46
CA LEU A 456 -16.41 11.88 30.06
C LEU A 456 -16.39 10.39 30.41
N SER A 457 -16.87 9.55 29.49
CA SER A 457 -16.79 8.10 29.63
C SER A 457 -15.40 7.63 29.26
N VAL A 458 -14.78 6.89 30.18
CA VAL A 458 -13.47 6.29 29.99
C VAL A 458 -13.66 5.02 29.14
N PRO A 459 -12.94 4.88 28.01
CA PRO A 459 -13.04 3.70 27.16
C PRO A 459 -12.84 2.40 27.95
N GLY A 460 -13.72 1.42 27.72
CA GLY A 460 -13.76 0.18 28.52
C GLY A 460 -12.45 -0.61 28.58
N TRP A 461 -11.60 -0.53 27.55
CA TRP A 461 -10.28 -1.18 27.55
C TRP A 461 -9.34 -0.61 28.62
N ILE A 462 -9.47 0.68 28.98
CA ILE A 462 -8.69 1.34 30.05
C ILE A 462 -9.11 0.76 31.40
N LYS A 463 -10.41 0.50 31.58
CA LYS A 463 -10.96 -0.15 32.77
C LYS A 463 -10.51 -1.61 32.88
N SER A 464 -10.40 -2.32 31.75
CA SER A 464 -9.84 -3.67 31.68
C SER A 464 -8.34 -3.70 32.01
N ALA A 465 -7.55 -2.76 31.46
CA ALA A 465 -6.13 -2.62 31.79
C ALA A 465 -5.91 -2.37 33.29
N ALA A 466 -6.72 -1.49 33.87
CA ALA A 466 -6.79 -1.26 35.31
C ALA A 466 -7.16 -2.52 36.10
N GLY A 467 -8.16 -3.29 35.64
CA GLY A 467 -8.58 -4.56 36.23
C GLY A 467 -7.47 -5.63 36.26
N TRP A 468 -6.75 -5.80 35.14
CA TRP A 468 -5.60 -6.70 35.07
C TRP A 468 -4.44 -6.24 35.96
N TRP A 469 -4.24 -4.93 36.08
CA TRP A 469 -3.20 -4.37 36.94
C TRP A 469 -3.50 -4.55 38.45
N ILE A 470 -4.74 -4.30 38.90
CA ILE A 470 -5.11 -4.48 40.32
C ILE A 470 -5.12 -5.96 40.74
N SER A 471 -5.43 -6.86 39.80
CA SER A 471 -5.39 -8.31 40.02
C SER A 471 -3.98 -8.92 39.91
N ASN A 472 -2.95 -8.09 39.69
CA ASN A 472 -1.56 -8.50 39.45
C ASN A 472 -1.37 -9.41 38.21
N GLN A 473 -2.29 -9.35 37.25
CA GLN A 473 -2.20 -10.04 35.96
C GLN A 473 -1.43 -9.22 34.91
N ALA A 474 -1.25 -7.92 35.16
CA ALA A 474 -0.48 -7.00 34.32
C ALA A 474 0.54 -6.19 35.13
N THR A 475 1.61 -5.75 34.48
CA THR A 475 2.65 -4.88 35.08
C THR A 475 2.18 -3.43 35.16
N ASP A 476 2.90 -2.60 35.94
CA ASP A 476 2.64 -1.16 36.02
C ASP A 476 2.61 -0.50 34.63
N GLY A 477 3.46 -0.95 33.70
CA GLY A 477 3.49 -0.43 32.31
C GLY A 477 2.15 -0.46 31.59
N VAL A 478 1.35 -1.53 31.77
CA VAL A 478 0.02 -1.65 31.13
C VAL A 478 -0.97 -0.63 31.67
N PHE A 479 -0.87 -0.29 32.96
CA PHE A 479 -1.70 0.76 33.55
C PHE A 479 -1.21 2.15 33.14
N ILE A 480 0.10 2.33 32.99
CA ILE A 480 0.71 3.58 32.52
C ILE A 480 0.32 3.89 31.09
N GLU A 481 0.35 2.91 30.17
CA GLU A 481 -0.14 3.07 28.78
C GLU A 481 -1.60 3.56 28.75
N ALA A 482 -2.42 3.11 29.70
CA ALA A 482 -3.80 3.54 29.84
C ALA A 482 -3.90 5.02 30.31
N LEU A 483 -3.03 5.45 31.23
CA LEU A 483 -2.92 6.84 31.68
C LEU A 483 -2.38 7.76 30.56
N GLU A 484 -1.36 7.32 29.81
CA GLU A 484 -0.80 8.02 28.65
C GLU A 484 -1.85 8.22 27.56
N TYR A 485 -2.68 7.21 27.30
CA TYR A 485 -3.79 7.35 26.37
C TYR A 485 -4.81 8.40 26.84
N MET A 486 -5.19 8.37 28.12
CA MET A 486 -6.13 9.36 28.68
C MET A 486 -5.58 10.79 28.55
N GLN A 487 -4.27 10.97 28.76
CA GLN A 487 -3.58 12.24 28.54
C GLN A 487 -3.57 12.65 27.07
N ASN A 488 -3.21 11.74 26.15
CA ASN A 488 -3.22 11.98 24.71
C ASN A 488 -4.61 12.32 24.15
N LYS A 489 -5.68 11.85 24.80
CA LYS A 489 -7.07 12.16 24.45
C LYS A 489 -7.64 13.36 25.21
N GLY A 490 -6.84 14.01 26.07
CA GLY A 490 -7.27 15.17 26.86
C GLY A 490 -8.32 14.84 27.93
N MET A 491 -8.38 13.60 28.39
CA MET A 491 -9.27 13.15 29.48
C MET A 491 -8.72 13.52 30.87
N ILE A 492 -7.39 13.61 30.98
CA ILE A 492 -6.63 14.15 32.11
C ILE A 492 -5.60 15.16 31.57
N GLY A 493 -5.06 15.99 32.46
CA GLY A 493 -4.03 16.98 32.17
C GLY A 493 -2.72 16.36 31.66
N ASN A 494 -1.86 17.23 31.12
CA ASN A 494 -0.57 16.82 30.57
C ASN A 494 0.50 16.82 31.67
N TYR A 495 0.88 15.64 32.15
CA TYR A 495 1.84 15.45 33.23
C TYR A 495 3.09 14.71 32.73
N GLU A 496 4.26 14.98 33.34
CA GLU A 496 5.52 14.34 32.97
C GLU A 496 5.60 12.91 33.55
N PHE A 497 5.90 11.95 32.68
CA PHE A 497 6.20 10.58 33.08
C PHE A 497 7.70 10.41 33.42
N SER A 498 8.03 9.66 34.47
CA SER A 498 9.38 9.56 34.99
C SER A 498 10.31 8.75 34.08
N ASN A 499 11.47 9.33 33.73
CA ASN A 499 12.50 8.70 32.88
C ASN A 499 13.35 7.63 33.61
N TYR A 500 12.86 7.06 34.72
CA TYR A 500 13.58 6.00 35.42
C TYR A 500 13.38 4.64 34.73
N SER A 501 14.37 3.76 34.80
CA SER A 501 14.41 2.45 34.11
C SER A 501 13.32 1.46 34.53
N GLN A 502 12.48 1.82 35.51
CA GLN A 502 11.24 1.15 35.88
C GLN A 502 10.26 2.23 36.36
N SER A 503 9.26 2.54 35.54
CA SER A 503 8.09 3.31 35.95
C SER A 503 7.37 2.56 37.07
N PHE A 504 7.08 3.23 38.19
CA PHE A 504 6.56 2.62 39.42
C PHE A 504 5.28 3.32 39.85
N VAL A 505 4.17 2.56 39.90
CA VAL A 505 2.89 3.09 40.37
C VAL A 505 2.72 2.73 41.86
N PRO A 506 2.54 3.72 42.75
CA PRO A 506 2.41 3.45 44.18
C PRO A 506 1.27 2.47 44.48
N GLY A 507 1.55 1.39 45.22
CA GLY A 507 0.59 0.31 45.46
C GLY A 507 -0.73 0.73 46.13
N TRP A 508 -0.76 1.86 46.84
CA TRP A 508 -2.00 2.40 47.43
C TRP A 508 -2.99 2.91 46.37
N ILE A 509 -2.54 3.24 45.16
CA ILE A 509 -3.39 3.63 44.03
C ILE A 509 -4.30 2.48 43.59
N LYS A 510 -3.88 1.22 43.79
CA LYS A 510 -4.71 0.04 43.45
C LYS A 510 -6.07 0.07 44.14
N GLN A 511 -6.18 0.67 45.33
CA GLN A 511 -7.45 0.78 46.04
C GLN A 511 -8.42 1.73 45.35
N ILE A 512 -7.93 2.88 44.87
CA ILE A 512 -8.72 3.86 44.12
C ILE A 512 -9.18 3.26 42.79
N VAL A 513 -8.26 2.60 42.09
CA VAL A 513 -8.54 1.93 40.82
C VAL A 513 -9.53 0.78 41.01
N SER A 514 -9.43 0.01 42.10
CA SER A 514 -10.41 -1.05 42.42
C SER A 514 -11.82 -0.49 42.61
N TRP A 515 -11.99 0.63 43.31
CA TRP A 515 -13.32 1.23 43.46
C TRP A 515 -13.91 1.71 42.14
N TRP A 516 -13.08 2.23 41.24
CA TRP A 516 -13.51 2.62 39.90
C TRP A 516 -13.87 1.41 39.03
N VAL A 517 -13.03 0.37 39.00
CA VAL A 517 -13.27 -0.88 38.28
C VAL A 517 -14.55 -1.56 38.76
N ASP A 518 -14.79 -1.59 40.07
CA ASP A 518 -15.99 -2.16 40.69
C ASP A 518 -17.25 -1.29 40.53
N GLY A 519 -17.16 -0.15 39.83
CA GLY A 519 -18.28 0.77 39.59
C GLY A 519 -18.74 1.55 40.82
N ARG A 520 -17.94 1.60 41.89
CA ARG A 520 -18.23 2.38 43.11
C ARG A 520 -17.84 3.86 42.98
N VAL A 521 -17.01 4.18 41.99
CA VAL A 521 -16.56 5.53 41.60
C VAL A 521 -16.86 5.69 40.12
N SER A 522 -17.42 6.84 39.72
CA SER A 522 -17.74 7.10 38.31
C SER A 522 -16.47 7.41 37.49
N ASP A 523 -16.57 7.33 36.15
CA ASP A 523 -15.47 7.70 35.25
C ASP A 523 -15.03 9.15 35.47
N GLU A 524 -15.98 10.06 35.65
CA GLU A 524 -15.70 11.48 35.94
C GLU A 524 -14.97 11.67 37.28
N GLU A 525 -15.40 10.99 38.33
CA GLU A 525 -14.78 11.05 39.66
C GLU A 525 -13.38 10.43 39.64
N PHE A 526 -13.20 9.33 38.92
CA PHE A 526 -11.90 8.69 38.74
C PHE A 526 -10.93 9.60 38.01
N LEU A 527 -11.33 10.16 36.86
CA LEU A 527 -10.51 11.08 36.08
C LEU A 527 -10.10 12.30 36.92
N LYS A 528 -11.03 12.94 37.61
CA LYS A 528 -10.74 14.06 38.53
C LYS A 528 -9.76 13.68 39.64
N THR A 529 -9.85 12.44 40.15
CA THR A 529 -8.96 11.95 41.20
C THR A 529 -7.54 11.77 40.67
N ILE A 530 -7.38 11.10 39.51
CA ILE A 530 -6.07 10.92 38.87
C ILE A 530 -5.45 12.27 38.49
N ASP A 531 -6.25 13.16 37.91
CA ASP A 531 -5.84 14.51 37.52
C ASP A 531 -5.31 15.32 38.70
N TYR A 532 -6.06 15.34 39.81
CA TYR A 532 -5.65 16.03 41.04
C TYR A 532 -4.36 15.45 41.64
N LEU A 533 -4.23 14.11 41.68
CA LEU A 533 -3.06 13.45 42.25
C LEU A 533 -1.80 13.75 41.43
N SER A 534 -1.91 13.78 40.10
CA SER A 534 -0.82 14.14 39.19
C SER A 534 -0.48 15.63 39.28
N GLU A 535 -1.49 16.52 39.32
CA GLU A 535 -1.31 17.96 39.46
C GLU A 535 -0.56 18.34 40.75
N LYS A 536 -0.85 17.65 41.86
CA LYS A 536 -0.16 17.87 43.14
C LYS A 536 1.18 17.13 43.27
N GLY A 537 1.59 16.38 42.25
CA GLY A 537 2.81 15.57 42.27
C GLY A 537 2.80 14.47 43.34
N ILE A 538 1.60 14.03 43.74
CA ILE A 538 1.42 12.96 44.74
C ILE A 538 1.66 11.59 44.07
N ILE A 539 1.28 11.47 42.79
CA ILE A 539 1.75 10.42 41.90
C ILE A 539 2.67 11.03 40.85
N VAL A 540 3.80 10.36 40.63
CA VAL A 540 4.70 10.60 39.50
C VAL A 540 4.72 9.26 38.79
N ILE A 541 4.22 9.24 37.56
CA ILE A 541 3.97 7.99 36.83
C ILE A 541 5.17 7.69 35.95
#